data_AF-A0A957QB12-F1
#
_entry.id   AF-A0A957QB12-F1
#
_cell.length_a   1.000
_cell.length_b   1.000
_cell.length_c   1.000
_cell.angle_alpha   90.00
_cell.angle_beta   90.00
_cell.angle_gamma   90.00
#
_symmetry.space_group_name_H-M   'P 1'
#
loop_
_entity.id
_entity.type
_entity.pdbx_description
1 polymer ?
#
loop_
_entity_poly.entity_id
_entity_poly.type
_entity_poly.pdbx_seq_one_letter_code
_entity_poly.pdbx_strand_id
1 'polypeptide(L)'
;PPVKLGKFVYEGVMLEVSYLAWSDLPSAETILSTAHLAGSFQGGTIIADPTGRLTALEQEVAPRYANREWVEQRVEGTAAKIRHNLAFGEELPFHHQVMAWLFGTGVTTHLLLVAGLRNPTVRKRYLAVRTLLNDYQLQEQYEPLLALLGCAALTAATVQRHLHELTQAYDAAKAVIKSPFFFAADIHDMSRPVAIGGSQELIDAGDHREAIFWIVATYARCMIVFTEDAPALLAQYTPGFFALLADLGIKDHADLVRRRTMVLDTLPQLRQLATVIMDATPEIQQ
;
A
#
# COMPACT_ATOMS: atom_id res chain seq x y z
N PRO A 1 -15.05 -11.87 -15.29
CA PRO A 1 -15.88 -11.23 -14.24
C PRO A 1 -16.45 -9.89 -14.75
N PRO A 2 -17.65 -9.47 -14.32
CA PRO A 2 -18.14 -8.12 -14.59
C PRO A 2 -17.26 -7.06 -13.91
N VAL A 3 -17.48 -5.78 -14.22
CA VAL A 3 -16.80 -4.66 -13.54
C VAL A 3 -17.08 -4.75 -12.03
N LYS A 4 -16.04 -4.62 -11.20
CA LYS A 4 -16.16 -4.69 -9.74
C LYS A 4 -17.15 -3.65 -9.22
N LEU A 5 -17.92 -4.00 -8.18
CA LEU A 5 -18.84 -3.06 -7.53
C LEU A 5 -18.10 -1.87 -6.91
N GLY A 6 -16.88 -2.08 -6.42
CA GLY A 6 -16.04 -1.02 -5.86
C GLY A 6 -16.55 -0.53 -4.52
N LYS A 7 -16.40 0.77 -4.25
CA LYS A 7 -16.76 1.38 -2.97
C LYS A 7 -18.20 1.89 -2.98
N PHE A 8 -18.93 1.60 -1.91
CA PHE A 8 -20.28 2.12 -1.67
C PHE A 8 -20.57 2.20 -0.17
N VAL A 9 -21.60 2.95 0.20
CA VAL A 9 -22.06 3.04 1.60
C VAL A 9 -23.26 2.12 1.79
N TYR A 10 -23.22 1.30 2.83
CA TYR A 10 -24.31 0.44 3.26
C TYR A 10 -24.51 0.62 4.77
N GLU A 11 -25.71 1.02 5.18
CA GLU A 11 -26.06 1.26 6.60
C GLU A 11 -25.04 2.15 7.36
N GLY A 12 -24.53 3.19 6.70
CA GLY A 12 -23.56 4.13 7.28
C GLY A 12 -22.11 3.63 7.31
N VAL A 13 -21.84 2.41 6.81
CA VAL A 13 -20.49 1.85 6.68
C VAL A 13 -20.06 1.86 5.22
N MET A 14 -18.82 2.29 4.96
CA MET A 14 -18.24 2.18 3.61
C MET A 14 -17.69 0.76 3.40
N LEU A 15 -18.20 0.08 2.39
CA LEU A 15 -17.75 -1.22 1.94
C LEU A 15 -16.98 -1.09 0.63
N GLU A 16 -15.98 -1.94 0.43
CA GLU A 16 -15.30 -2.11 -0.86
C GLU A 16 -15.44 -3.56 -1.32
N VAL A 17 -16.09 -3.77 -2.47
CA VAL A 17 -16.33 -5.09 -3.03
C VAL A 17 -15.54 -5.25 -4.33
N SER A 18 -14.69 -6.28 -4.36
CA SER A 18 -13.92 -6.69 -5.53
C SER A 18 -14.32 -8.10 -5.96
N TYR A 19 -14.12 -8.40 -7.24
CA TYR A 19 -14.41 -9.72 -7.80
C TYR A 19 -13.10 -10.39 -8.19
N LEU A 20 -13.00 -11.69 -7.89
CA LEU A 20 -11.94 -12.58 -8.37
C LEU A 20 -12.57 -13.66 -9.24
N ALA A 21 -11.88 -14.08 -10.31
CA ALA A 21 -12.29 -15.24 -11.08
C ALA A 21 -11.84 -16.52 -10.36
N TRP A 22 -12.51 -17.65 -10.64
CA TRP A 22 -12.04 -18.95 -10.17
C TRP A 22 -10.66 -19.32 -10.71
N SER A 23 -10.26 -18.79 -11.87
CA SER A 23 -8.90 -18.94 -12.40
C SER A 23 -7.84 -18.26 -11.54
N ASP A 24 -8.23 -17.27 -10.72
CA ASP A 24 -7.34 -16.57 -9.79
C ASP A 24 -7.21 -17.33 -8.46
N LEU A 25 -8.03 -18.36 -8.25
CA LEU A 25 -8.02 -19.27 -7.09
C LEU A 25 -7.88 -20.73 -7.57
N PRO A 26 -6.82 -21.08 -8.33
CA PRO A 26 -6.74 -22.37 -9.00
C PRO A 26 -6.46 -23.54 -8.03
N SER A 27 -5.75 -23.28 -6.92
CA SER A 27 -5.44 -24.29 -5.88
C SER A 27 -5.08 -23.65 -4.54
N ALA A 28 -5.06 -24.46 -3.47
CA ALA A 28 -4.61 -24.05 -2.15
C ALA A 28 -3.15 -23.58 -2.14
N GLU A 29 -2.25 -24.22 -2.90
CA GLU A 29 -0.83 -23.86 -3.01
C GLU A 29 -0.64 -22.45 -3.62
N THR A 30 -1.46 -22.11 -4.62
CA THR A 30 -1.44 -20.77 -5.21
C THR A 30 -1.91 -19.73 -4.20
N ILE A 31 -2.93 -20.04 -3.40
CA ILE A 31 -3.39 -19.17 -2.33
C ILE A 31 -2.32 -19.01 -1.25
N LEU A 32 -1.74 -20.12 -0.77
CA LEU A 32 -0.73 -20.15 0.29
C LEU A 32 0.52 -19.34 -0.04
N SER A 33 0.98 -19.39 -1.29
CA SER A 33 2.13 -18.63 -1.80
C SER A 33 1.84 -17.15 -2.10
N THR A 34 0.56 -16.74 -2.10
CA THR A 34 0.15 -15.39 -2.50
C THR A 34 -0.27 -14.55 -1.28
N ALA A 35 0.56 -13.59 -0.89
CA ALA A 35 0.36 -12.80 0.34
C ALA A 35 -1.02 -12.13 0.47
N HIS A 36 -1.55 -11.55 -0.61
CA HIS A 36 -2.83 -10.84 -0.59
C HIS A 36 -4.06 -11.77 -0.61
N LEU A 37 -3.88 -13.06 -0.90
CA LEU A 37 -4.94 -14.06 -0.90
C LEU A 37 -4.91 -14.91 0.38
N ALA A 38 -3.72 -15.36 0.80
CA ALA A 38 -3.54 -16.29 1.89
C ALA A 38 -4.24 -15.85 3.19
N GLY A 39 -4.14 -14.56 3.54
CA GLY A 39 -4.75 -14.03 4.76
C GLY A 39 -6.28 -14.09 4.78
N SER A 40 -6.93 -14.21 3.61
CA SER A 40 -8.37 -14.37 3.50
C SER A 40 -8.82 -15.83 3.65
N PHE A 41 -7.90 -16.78 3.73
CA PHE A 41 -8.17 -18.23 3.84
C PHE A 41 -7.51 -18.86 5.08
N GLN A 42 -7.02 -18.05 6.02
CA GLN A 42 -6.41 -18.53 7.27
C GLN A 42 -7.46 -18.98 8.32
N GLY A 43 -8.76 -18.84 8.01
CA GLY A 43 -9.87 -19.26 8.88
C GLY A 43 -10.83 -18.13 9.25
N GLY A 44 -12.13 -18.42 9.24
CA GLY A 44 -13.18 -17.59 9.88
C GLY A 44 -13.57 -16.32 9.12
N THR A 45 -13.24 -16.26 7.83
CA THR A 45 -13.45 -15.10 6.95
C THR A 45 -14.54 -15.30 5.91
N ILE A 46 -14.96 -16.56 5.66
CA ILE A 46 -15.99 -16.89 4.68
C ILE A 46 -17.37 -16.49 5.23
N ILE A 47 -18.03 -15.55 4.54
CA ILE A 47 -19.38 -15.09 4.88
C ILE A 47 -20.46 -15.96 4.22
N ALA A 48 -20.23 -16.40 2.99
CA ALA A 48 -21.15 -17.25 2.24
C ALA A 48 -20.40 -18.12 1.22
N ASP A 49 -20.73 -19.41 1.17
CA ASP A 49 -20.17 -20.35 0.19
C ASP A 49 -21.22 -21.37 -0.26
N PRO A 50 -22.12 -21.00 -1.18
CA PRO A 50 -23.19 -21.88 -1.65
C PRO A 50 -22.68 -23.11 -2.42
N THR A 51 -21.40 -23.12 -2.81
CA THR A 51 -20.79 -24.20 -3.60
C THR A 51 -19.91 -25.14 -2.77
N GLY A 52 -19.58 -24.77 -1.53
CA GLY A 52 -18.59 -25.46 -0.70
C GLY A 52 -17.14 -25.31 -1.17
N ARG A 53 -16.88 -24.61 -2.29
CA ARG A 53 -15.55 -24.50 -2.89
C ARG A 53 -14.59 -23.61 -2.10
N LEU A 54 -15.09 -22.51 -1.54
CA LEU A 54 -14.26 -21.63 -0.70
C LEU A 54 -13.90 -22.32 0.61
N THR A 55 -14.86 -23.04 1.19
CA THR A 55 -14.69 -23.83 2.41
C THR A 55 -13.67 -24.94 2.20
N ALA A 56 -13.73 -25.65 1.07
CA ALA A 56 -12.74 -26.66 0.71
C ALA A 56 -11.32 -26.06 0.61
N LEU A 57 -11.18 -24.90 -0.04
CA LEU A 57 -9.89 -24.19 -0.12
C LEU A 57 -9.41 -23.74 1.27
N GLU A 58 -10.28 -23.19 2.11
CA GLU A 58 -9.93 -22.77 3.48
C GLU A 58 -9.46 -23.95 4.32
N GLN A 59 -10.13 -25.11 4.24
CA GLN A 59 -9.73 -26.33 4.96
C GLN A 59 -8.33 -26.82 4.59
N GLU A 60 -7.89 -26.57 3.35
CA GLU A 60 -6.55 -26.90 2.89
C GLU A 60 -5.51 -25.82 3.21
N VAL A 61 -5.90 -24.54 3.20
CA VAL A 61 -5.02 -23.39 3.39
C VAL A 61 -4.79 -23.11 4.87
N ALA A 62 -5.85 -23.03 5.68
CA ALA A 62 -5.78 -22.64 7.09
C ALA A 62 -4.75 -23.43 7.91
N PRO A 63 -4.69 -24.77 7.88
CA PRO A 63 -3.70 -25.51 8.67
C PRO A 63 -2.27 -25.33 8.19
N ARG A 64 -2.06 -24.96 6.92
CA ARG A 64 -0.75 -24.76 6.28
C ARG A 64 -0.33 -23.29 6.22
N TYR A 65 -1.21 -22.37 6.59
CA TYR A 65 -1.01 -20.93 6.41
C TYR A 65 0.29 -20.46 7.04
N ALA A 66 0.63 -20.99 8.21
CA ALA A 66 1.81 -20.63 8.98
C ALA A 66 3.03 -21.56 8.75
N ASN A 67 2.95 -22.55 7.85
CA ASN A 67 4.12 -23.38 7.56
C ASN A 67 5.23 -22.53 6.96
N ARG A 68 6.46 -22.75 7.43
CA ARG A 68 7.64 -21.98 7.06
C ARG A 68 7.80 -21.82 5.55
N GLU A 69 7.66 -22.92 4.80
CA GLU A 69 7.76 -22.93 3.34
C GLU A 69 6.83 -21.89 2.68
N TRP A 70 5.59 -21.75 3.15
CA TRP A 70 4.60 -20.84 2.55
C TRP A 70 4.84 -19.40 2.99
N VAL A 71 5.30 -19.17 4.22
CA VAL A 71 5.70 -17.83 4.66
C VAL A 71 6.88 -17.34 3.80
N GLU A 72 7.89 -18.18 3.58
CA GLU A 72 9.05 -17.86 2.74
C GLU A 72 8.65 -17.54 1.29
N GLN A 73 7.77 -18.35 0.70
CA GLN A 73 7.23 -18.09 -0.64
C GLN A 73 6.50 -16.74 -0.71
N ARG A 74 5.71 -16.39 0.30
CA ARG A 74 5.04 -15.09 0.36
C ARG A 74 6.01 -13.92 0.53
N VAL A 75 7.06 -14.09 1.34
CA VAL A 75 8.14 -13.09 1.50
C VAL A 75 8.82 -12.87 0.15
N GLU A 76 9.16 -13.94 -0.57
CA GLU A 76 9.80 -13.87 -1.88
C GLU A 76 8.90 -13.27 -2.96
N GLY A 77 7.63 -13.65 -3.00
CA GLY A 77 6.62 -13.04 -3.86
C GLY A 77 6.46 -11.53 -3.58
N THR A 78 6.53 -11.14 -2.31
CA THR A 78 6.49 -9.72 -1.90
C THR A 78 7.74 -8.98 -2.37
N ALA A 79 8.94 -9.57 -2.24
CA ALA A 79 10.18 -9.00 -2.76
C ALA A 79 10.15 -8.87 -4.30
N ALA A 80 9.59 -9.85 -5.01
CA ALA A 80 9.39 -9.77 -6.46
C ALA A 80 8.43 -8.65 -6.84
N LYS A 81 7.36 -8.44 -6.08
CA LYS A 81 6.43 -7.31 -6.27
C LYS A 81 7.11 -5.95 -6.09
N ILE A 82 8.03 -5.81 -5.14
CA ILE A 82 8.84 -4.59 -4.98
C ILE A 82 9.63 -4.34 -6.26
N ARG A 83 10.37 -5.34 -6.74
CA ARG A 83 11.17 -5.23 -7.98
C ARG A 83 10.30 -4.87 -9.19
N HIS A 84 9.16 -5.52 -9.33
CA HIS A 84 8.22 -5.26 -10.42
C HIS A 84 7.70 -3.82 -10.41
N ASN A 85 7.23 -3.34 -9.25
CA ASN A 85 6.76 -1.95 -9.12
C ASN A 85 7.87 -0.93 -9.42
N LEU A 86 9.12 -1.25 -9.06
CA LEU A 86 10.26 -0.38 -9.29
C LEU A 86 10.84 -0.43 -10.72
N ALA A 87 10.32 -1.30 -11.59
CA ALA A 87 10.76 -1.44 -12.98
C ALA A 87 10.12 -0.39 -13.91
N PHE A 88 9.72 0.77 -13.39
CA PHE A 88 9.17 1.86 -14.20
C PHE A 88 10.23 2.48 -15.12
N GLY A 89 9.82 2.85 -16.33
CA GLY A 89 10.63 3.55 -17.32
C GLY A 89 10.44 5.07 -17.27
N GLU A 90 11.32 5.78 -17.97
CA GLU A 90 11.31 7.25 -18.06
C GLU A 90 10.16 7.78 -18.93
N GLU A 91 9.66 6.95 -19.86
CA GLU A 91 8.56 7.26 -20.77
C GLU A 91 7.20 7.42 -20.07
N LEU A 92 7.06 6.89 -18.84
CA LEU A 92 5.84 7.03 -18.07
C LEU A 92 5.68 8.49 -17.59
N PRO A 93 4.46 9.04 -17.57
CA PRO A 93 4.24 10.35 -16.96
C PRO A 93 4.75 10.38 -15.50
N PHE A 94 5.31 11.50 -15.07
CA PHE A 94 6.05 11.58 -13.81
C PHE A 94 5.22 11.12 -12.59
N HIS A 95 3.92 11.47 -12.51
CA HIS A 95 3.04 11.01 -11.43
C HIS A 95 2.81 9.48 -11.43
N HIS A 96 2.91 8.80 -12.58
CA HIS A 96 2.89 7.33 -12.65
C HIS A 96 4.20 6.74 -12.15
N GLN A 97 5.34 7.35 -12.47
CA GLN A 97 6.64 6.95 -11.91
C GLN A 97 6.65 7.09 -10.38
N VAL A 98 6.12 8.22 -9.86
CA VAL A 98 5.96 8.45 -8.40
C VAL A 98 5.10 7.36 -7.78
N MET A 99 3.96 7.00 -8.38
CA MET A 99 3.10 5.92 -7.87
C MET A 99 3.83 4.57 -7.85
N ALA A 100 4.55 4.24 -8.91
CA ALA A 100 5.32 3.00 -9.03
C ALA A 100 6.42 2.92 -7.94
N TRP A 101 7.20 3.99 -7.77
CA TRP A 101 8.17 4.13 -6.69
C TRP A 101 7.51 4.01 -5.31
N LEU A 102 6.44 4.76 -5.06
CA LEU A 102 5.78 4.85 -3.77
C LEU A 102 5.26 3.49 -3.33
N PHE A 103 4.55 2.77 -4.21
CA PHE A 103 4.04 1.44 -3.89
C PHE A 103 5.16 0.40 -3.80
N GLY A 104 6.20 0.47 -4.64
CA GLY A 104 7.39 -0.38 -4.50
C GLY A 104 8.06 -0.20 -3.13
N THR A 105 8.30 1.06 -2.74
CA THR A 105 8.88 1.44 -1.44
C THR A 105 7.99 1.02 -0.29
N GLY A 106 6.69 1.32 -0.35
CA GLY A 106 5.74 0.94 0.67
C GLY A 106 5.77 -0.57 0.92
N VAL A 107 5.77 -1.40 -0.14
CA VAL A 107 5.77 -2.89 -0.08
C VAL A 107 6.88 -3.46 0.82
N THR A 108 8.01 -2.77 1.01
CA THR A 108 9.06 -3.17 1.98
C THR A 108 8.52 -3.45 3.39
N THR A 109 7.61 -2.63 3.90
CA THR A 109 6.97 -2.84 5.21
C THR A 109 6.09 -4.09 5.23
N HIS A 110 5.43 -4.43 4.11
CA HIS A 110 4.57 -5.62 4.04
C HIS A 110 5.37 -6.91 3.95
N LEU A 111 6.59 -6.85 3.39
CA LEU A 111 7.50 -7.98 3.41
C LEU A 111 7.75 -8.46 4.86
N LEU A 112 8.03 -7.53 5.78
CA LEU A 112 8.22 -7.85 7.20
C LEU A 112 6.91 -8.29 7.87
N LEU A 113 5.79 -7.64 7.54
CA LEU A 113 4.48 -8.04 8.07
C LEU A 113 4.09 -9.46 7.68
N VAL A 114 4.36 -9.87 6.43
CA VAL A 114 4.15 -11.24 5.96
C VAL A 114 5.00 -12.22 6.77
N ALA A 115 6.26 -11.87 7.03
CA ALA A 115 7.17 -12.69 7.85
C ALA A 115 6.67 -12.89 9.29
N GLY A 116 5.98 -11.89 9.85
CA GLY A 116 5.34 -11.97 11.16
C GLY A 116 3.85 -12.34 11.14
N LEU A 117 3.35 -12.92 10.03
CA LEU A 117 1.94 -13.34 9.86
C LEU A 117 0.90 -12.23 10.12
N ARG A 118 1.25 -10.96 9.86
CA ARG A 118 0.35 -9.80 10.00
C ARG A 118 -0.24 -9.39 8.66
N ASN A 119 -1.56 -9.22 8.63
CA ASN A 119 -2.29 -8.79 7.44
C ASN A 119 -3.02 -7.45 7.64
N PRO A 120 -2.29 -6.31 7.80
CA PRO A 120 -2.94 -5.02 7.95
C PRO A 120 -3.45 -4.48 6.62
N THR A 121 -4.35 -3.51 6.68
CA THR A 121 -4.68 -2.70 5.50
C THR A 121 -3.47 -1.89 5.04
N VAL A 122 -3.43 -1.53 3.74
CA VAL A 122 -2.35 -0.69 3.18
C VAL A 122 -2.21 0.64 3.96
N ARG A 123 -3.29 1.16 4.55
CA ARG A 123 -3.23 2.38 5.37
C ARG A 123 -2.49 2.23 6.67
N LYS A 124 -2.70 1.13 7.36
CA LYS A 124 -2.09 0.91 8.68
C LYS A 124 -0.73 0.25 8.60
N ARG A 125 -0.20 -0.03 7.41
CA ARG A 125 1.01 -0.84 7.21
C ARG A 125 2.26 -0.33 7.94
N TYR A 126 2.49 0.98 7.94
CA TYR A 126 3.67 1.56 8.59
C TYR A 126 3.56 1.45 10.11
N LEU A 127 2.38 1.77 10.66
CA LEU A 127 2.11 1.57 12.09
C LEU A 127 2.18 0.10 12.49
N ALA A 128 1.62 -0.79 11.67
CA ALA A 128 1.63 -2.23 11.93
C ALA A 128 3.05 -2.80 11.93
N VAL A 129 3.93 -2.34 11.03
CA VAL A 129 5.33 -2.78 11.01
C VAL A 129 6.12 -2.16 12.17
N ARG A 130 5.80 -0.93 12.59
CA ARG A 130 6.36 -0.33 13.81
C ARG A 130 6.07 -1.19 15.04
N THR A 131 4.81 -1.59 15.21
CA THR A 131 4.41 -2.51 16.29
C THR A 131 5.14 -3.85 16.17
N LEU A 132 5.20 -4.44 14.96
CA LEU A 132 5.92 -5.69 14.74
C LEU A 132 7.38 -5.59 15.15
N LEU A 133 8.09 -4.56 14.69
CA LEU A 133 9.50 -4.39 15.02
C LEU A 133 9.72 -4.23 16.52
N ASN A 134 8.84 -3.51 17.22
CA ASN A 134 8.92 -3.39 18.68
C ASN A 134 8.72 -4.74 19.38
N ASP A 135 7.74 -5.54 18.94
CA ASP A 135 7.43 -6.84 19.56
C ASP A 135 8.63 -7.82 19.47
N TYR A 136 9.47 -7.66 18.45
CA TYR A 136 10.68 -8.46 18.23
C TYR A 136 11.98 -7.74 18.64
N GLN A 137 11.88 -6.59 19.34
CA GLN A 137 13.03 -5.78 19.80
C GLN A 137 13.95 -5.27 18.68
N LEU A 138 13.38 -5.00 17.51
CA LEU A 138 14.05 -4.53 16.28
C LEU A 138 13.65 -3.07 15.96
N GLN A 139 13.33 -2.27 16.98
CA GLN A 139 12.82 -0.91 16.83
C GLN A 139 13.72 0.02 16.00
N GLU A 140 15.04 -0.22 16.00
CA GLU A 140 16.03 0.55 15.26
C GLU A 140 15.90 0.38 13.73
N GLN A 141 15.18 -0.66 13.27
CA GLN A 141 14.91 -0.88 11.86
C GLN A 141 13.76 -0.03 11.32
N TYR A 142 13.00 0.67 12.18
CA TYR A 142 11.83 1.43 11.74
C TYR A 142 12.20 2.74 11.01
N GLU A 143 13.14 3.50 11.55
CA GLU A 143 13.58 4.76 10.93
C GLU A 143 14.17 4.57 9.52
N PRO A 144 15.00 3.53 9.25
CA PRO A 144 15.41 3.19 7.88
C PRO A 144 14.23 2.99 6.90
N LEU A 145 13.13 2.36 7.33
CA LEU A 145 11.95 2.18 6.48
C LEU A 145 11.26 3.51 6.13
N LEU A 146 11.20 4.45 7.08
CA LEU A 146 10.70 5.81 6.85
C LEU A 146 11.66 6.62 5.96
N ALA A 147 12.97 6.40 6.10
CA ALA A 147 13.99 7.06 5.30
C ALA A 147 13.92 6.65 3.82
N LEU A 148 13.58 5.39 3.52
CA LEU A 148 13.32 4.93 2.14
C LEU A 148 12.19 5.74 1.48
N LEU A 149 11.12 6.04 2.22
CA LEU A 149 10.02 6.89 1.79
C LEU A 149 10.40 8.39 1.72
N GLY A 150 11.51 8.79 2.35
CA GLY A 150 11.97 10.17 2.42
C GLY A 150 11.28 11.02 3.50
N CYS A 151 10.52 10.38 4.39
CA CYS A 151 9.66 11.08 5.36
C CYS A 151 10.21 11.14 6.79
N ALA A 152 11.36 10.51 7.06
CA ALA A 152 11.90 10.34 8.42
C ALA A 152 12.08 11.67 9.19
N ALA A 153 12.47 12.74 8.48
CA ALA A 153 12.75 14.07 9.06
C ALA A 153 11.61 15.08 8.88
N LEU A 154 10.46 14.68 8.31
CA LEU A 154 9.34 15.61 8.12
C LEU A 154 8.68 15.95 9.45
N THR A 155 8.32 17.21 9.62
CA THR A 155 7.61 17.70 10.81
C THR A 155 6.09 17.63 10.60
N ALA A 156 5.34 17.52 11.69
CA ALA A 156 3.87 17.54 11.63
C ALA A 156 3.33 18.78 10.91
N ALA A 157 3.93 19.96 11.13
CA ALA A 157 3.55 21.20 10.46
C ALA A 157 3.74 21.12 8.93
N THR A 158 4.86 20.54 8.47
CA THR A 158 5.12 20.31 7.05
C THR A 158 4.09 19.34 6.45
N VAL A 159 3.81 18.23 7.12
CA VAL A 159 2.82 17.24 6.65
C VAL A 159 1.41 17.85 6.60
N GLN A 160 1.03 18.63 7.62
CA GLN A 160 -0.27 19.31 7.68
C GLN A 160 -0.46 20.28 6.50
N ARG A 161 0.59 21.03 6.13
CA ARG A 161 0.57 21.90 4.94
C ARG A 161 0.31 21.11 3.67
N HIS A 162 1.02 20.00 3.47
CA HIS A 162 0.82 19.13 2.31
C HIS A 162 -0.56 18.49 2.26
N LEU A 163 -1.12 18.11 3.40
CA LEU A 163 -2.50 17.62 3.48
C LEU A 163 -3.51 18.70 3.08
N HIS A 164 -3.28 19.96 3.47
CA HIS A 164 -4.12 21.08 3.07
C HIS A 164 -4.08 21.31 1.54
N GLU A 165 -2.89 21.33 0.95
CA GLU A 165 -2.71 21.46 -0.51
C GLU A 165 -3.36 20.28 -1.26
N LEU A 166 -3.15 19.04 -0.79
CA LEU A 166 -3.83 17.87 -1.31
C LEU A 166 -5.35 17.99 -1.23
N THR A 167 -5.89 18.51 -0.12
CA THR A 167 -7.35 18.61 0.05
C THR A 167 -7.98 19.46 -1.05
N GLN A 168 -7.33 20.56 -1.43
CA GLN A 168 -7.79 21.41 -2.53
C GLN A 168 -7.71 20.68 -3.88
N ALA A 169 -6.62 19.96 -4.14
CA ALA A 169 -6.47 19.15 -5.35
C ALA A 169 -7.51 18.01 -5.41
N TYR A 170 -7.80 17.38 -4.27
CA TYR A 170 -8.79 16.31 -4.17
C TYR A 170 -10.20 16.80 -4.49
N ASP A 171 -10.62 17.91 -3.88
CA ASP A 171 -11.96 18.46 -4.09
C ASP A 171 -12.15 18.92 -5.54
N ALA A 172 -11.10 19.43 -6.20
CA ALA A 172 -11.13 19.74 -7.62
C ALA A 172 -11.14 18.48 -8.51
N ALA A 173 -10.29 17.49 -8.24
CA ALA A 173 -10.25 16.23 -9.01
C ALA A 173 -11.58 15.48 -8.94
N LYS A 174 -12.19 15.42 -7.75
CA LYS A 174 -13.51 14.85 -7.51
C LYS A 174 -14.60 15.48 -8.37
N ALA A 175 -14.53 16.79 -8.62
CA ALA A 175 -15.53 17.50 -9.42
C ALA A 175 -15.40 17.26 -10.93
N VAL A 176 -14.23 16.80 -11.41
CA VAL A 176 -13.92 16.71 -12.84
C VAL A 176 -13.71 15.28 -13.34
N ILE A 177 -13.50 14.31 -12.45
CA ILE A 177 -13.24 12.91 -12.80
C ILE A 177 -14.40 12.33 -13.63
N LYS A 178 -14.05 11.76 -14.78
CA LYS A 178 -14.98 11.14 -15.74
C LYS A 178 -14.45 9.81 -16.25
N SER A 179 -13.13 9.70 -16.41
CA SER A 179 -12.49 8.50 -16.91
C SER A 179 -12.60 7.35 -15.89
N PRO A 180 -12.79 6.10 -16.35
CA PRO A 180 -13.05 4.95 -15.49
C PRO A 180 -11.76 4.39 -14.87
N PHE A 181 -11.03 5.23 -14.13
CA PHE A 181 -9.82 4.80 -13.44
C PHE A 181 -10.12 3.69 -12.43
N PHE A 182 -9.21 2.72 -12.29
CA PHE A 182 -9.38 1.62 -11.33
C PHE A 182 -9.49 2.09 -9.85
N PHE A 183 -9.01 3.31 -9.58
CA PHE A 183 -9.06 4.02 -8.31
C PHE A 183 -10.11 5.13 -8.27
N ALA A 184 -10.97 5.30 -9.30
CA ALA A 184 -11.90 6.43 -9.37
C ALA A 184 -12.77 6.56 -8.11
N ALA A 185 -13.19 5.43 -7.54
CA ALA A 185 -13.95 5.40 -6.29
C ALA A 185 -13.19 5.97 -5.07
N ASP A 186 -11.87 6.12 -5.13
CA ASP A 186 -11.05 6.74 -4.08
C ASP A 186 -11.15 8.28 -4.11
N ILE A 187 -11.54 8.87 -5.24
CA ILE A 187 -11.71 10.31 -5.45
C ILE A 187 -13.21 10.59 -5.59
N HIS A 188 -13.92 10.52 -4.47
CA HIS A 188 -15.37 10.68 -4.39
C HIS A 188 -15.77 11.18 -3.00
N ASP A 189 -16.94 11.82 -2.87
CA ASP A 189 -17.42 12.35 -1.58
C ASP A 189 -17.44 11.28 -0.48
N MET A 190 -17.94 10.09 -0.79
CA MET A 190 -17.98 8.97 0.16
C MET A 190 -16.59 8.50 0.63
N SER A 191 -15.57 8.66 -0.19
CA SER A 191 -14.19 8.23 0.12
C SER A 191 -13.36 9.35 0.75
N ARG A 192 -13.82 10.60 0.69
CA ARG A 192 -13.11 11.77 1.25
C ARG A 192 -12.79 11.62 2.74
N PRO A 193 -13.69 11.12 3.63
CA PRO A 193 -13.35 10.87 5.03
C PRO A 193 -12.19 9.89 5.19
N VAL A 194 -12.08 8.89 4.33
CA VAL A 194 -10.97 7.92 4.39
C VAL A 194 -9.70 8.46 3.76
N ALA A 195 -9.79 9.14 2.61
CA ALA A 195 -8.63 9.66 1.89
C ALA A 195 -7.96 10.84 2.62
N ILE A 196 -8.76 11.84 3.02
CA ILE A 196 -8.31 13.07 3.68
C ILE A 196 -8.40 12.91 5.20
N GLY A 197 -9.57 12.55 5.73
CA GLY A 197 -9.78 12.41 7.17
C GLY A 197 -8.86 11.36 7.80
N GLY A 198 -8.72 10.19 7.19
CA GLY A 198 -7.80 9.16 7.64
C GLY A 198 -6.31 9.53 7.55
N SER A 199 -5.95 10.62 6.87
CA SER A 199 -4.59 11.18 6.90
C SER A 199 -4.48 12.25 8.00
N GLN A 200 -5.53 13.03 8.24
CA GLN A 200 -5.63 13.96 9.37
C GLN A 200 -5.57 13.23 10.71
N GLU A 201 -6.30 12.12 10.85
CA GLU A 201 -6.30 11.29 12.07
C GLU A 201 -4.89 10.80 12.44
N LEU A 202 -4.08 10.43 11.44
CA LEU A 202 -2.70 10.03 11.67
C LEU A 202 -1.85 11.22 12.16
N ILE A 203 -2.00 12.39 11.56
CA ILE A 203 -1.27 13.60 11.98
C ILE A 203 -1.64 13.97 13.42
N ASP A 204 -2.94 13.97 13.75
CA ASP A 204 -3.45 14.32 15.08
C ASP A 204 -2.96 13.33 16.16
N ALA A 205 -2.79 12.06 15.79
CA ALA A 205 -2.23 11.03 16.68
C ALA A 205 -0.69 11.09 16.81
N GLY A 206 -0.02 12.01 16.11
CA GLY A 206 1.45 12.13 16.08
C GLY A 206 2.14 11.26 15.03
N ASP A 207 1.40 10.47 14.26
CA ASP A 207 1.85 9.56 13.20
C ASP A 207 1.91 10.25 11.81
N HIS A 208 2.31 11.53 11.82
CA HIS A 208 2.36 12.39 10.64
C HIS A 208 3.30 11.86 9.54
N ARG A 209 4.41 11.19 9.90
CA ARG A 209 5.37 10.67 8.93
C ARG A 209 4.78 9.52 8.11
N GLU A 210 3.96 8.70 8.75
CA GLU A 210 3.26 7.58 8.16
C GLU A 210 2.10 8.02 7.24
N ALA A 211 1.49 9.17 7.54
CA ALA A 211 0.43 9.77 6.71
C ALA A 211 0.92 10.13 5.30
N ILE A 212 2.21 10.43 5.13
CA ILE A 212 2.80 10.87 3.86
C ILE A 212 2.59 9.89 2.72
N PHE A 213 2.62 8.58 2.99
CA PHE A 213 2.36 7.59 1.95
C PHE A 213 1.00 7.85 1.26
N TRP A 214 -0.05 8.11 2.03
CA TRP A 214 -1.38 8.35 1.47
C TRP A 214 -1.55 9.73 0.91
N ILE A 215 -0.86 10.73 1.46
CA ILE A 215 -0.87 12.07 0.91
C ILE A 215 -0.29 12.04 -0.52
N VAL A 216 0.90 11.43 -0.71
CA VAL A 216 1.53 11.31 -2.03
C VAL A 216 0.67 10.47 -2.98
N ALA A 217 0.20 9.29 -2.54
CA ALA A 217 -0.63 8.41 -3.38
C ALA A 217 -1.90 9.12 -3.88
N THR A 218 -2.58 9.84 -2.99
CA THR A 218 -3.82 10.54 -3.33
C THR A 218 -3.54 11.74 -4.22
N TYR A 219 -2.47 12.50 -3.96
CA TYR A 219 -2.11 13.65 -4.80
C TYR A 219 -1.73 13.18 -6.21
N ALA A 220 -0.91 12.14 -6.34
CA ALA A 220 -0.54 11.59 -7.65
C ALA A 220 -1.77 11.12 -8.44
N ARG A 221 -2.78 10.52 -7.78
CA ARG A 221 -4.06 10.18 -8.42
C ARG A 221 -4.84 11.41 -8.87
N CYS A 222 -4.85 12.50 -8.10
CA CYS A 222 -5.43 13.77 -8.54
C CYS A 222 -4.72 14.30 -9.79
N MET A 223 -3.39 14.21 -9.84
CA MET A 223 -2.61 14.59 -11.03
C MET A 223 -2.94 13.72 -12.26
N ILE A 224 -3.18 12.42 -12.08
CA ILE A 224 -3.65 11.53 -13.16
C ILE A 224 -5.02 12.01 -13.67
N VAL A 225 -5.96 12.29 -12.76
CA VAL A 225 -7.29 12.80 -13.13
C VAL A 225 -7.17 14.11 -13.91
N PHE A 226 -6.36 15.06 -13.44
CA PHE A 226 -6.18 16.33 -14.15
C PHE A 226 -5.52 16.14 -15.52
N THR A 227 -4.60 15.19 -15.66
CA THR A 227 -3.94 14.92 -16.95
C THR A 227 -4.92 14.44 -18.01
N GLU A 228 -5.88 13.59 -17.62
CA GLU A 228 -6.84 13.00 -18.56
C GLU A 228 -8.11 13.84 -18.70
N ASP A 229 -8.74 14.20 -17.59
CA ASP A 229 -10.12 14.72 -17.57
C ASP A 229 -10.20 16.24 -17.49
N ALA A 230 -9.14 16.93 -17.05
CA ALA A 230 -9.11 18.39 -16.91
C ALA A 230 -7.69 19.01 -17.01
N PRO A 231 -7.01 18.97 -18.17
CA PRO A 231 -5.62 19.44 -18.30
C PRO A 231 -5.40 20.90 -17.88
N ALA A 232 -6.43 21.74 -18.01
CA ALA A 232 -6.38 23.14 -17.59
C ALA A 232 -6.10 23.34 -16.09
N LEU A 233 -6.40 22.34 -15.24
CA LEU A 233 -6.15 22.39 -13.80
C LEU A 233 -4.72 22.00 -13.42
N LEU A 234 -3.94 21.40 -14.34
CA LEU A 234 -2.58 20.94 -14.03
C LEU A 234 -1.69 22.08 -13.55
N ALA A 235 -1.71 23.23 -14.24
CA ALA A 235 -0.87 24.38 -13.89
C ALA A 235 -1.12 24.89 -12.45
N GLN A 236 -2.37 24.76 -11.97
CA GLN A 236 -2.77 25.20 -10.64
C GLN A 236 -2.24 24.26 -9.54
N TYR A 237 -2.31 22.94 -9.74
CA TYR A 237 -2.04 21.96 -8.69
C TYR A 237 -0.64 21.32 -8.76
N THR A 238 0.05 21.47 -9.88
CA THR A 238 1.43 20.99 -10.08
C THR A 238 2.41 21.57 -9.05
N PRO A 239 2.42 22.89 -8.72
CA PRO A 239 3.38 23.44 -7.77
C PRO A 239 3.33 22.78 -6.39
N GLY A 240 2.13 22.55 -5.83
CA GLY A 240 1.98 21.88 -4.54
C GLY A 240 2.41 20.41 -4.57
N PHE A 241 2.09 19.69 -5.65
CA PHE A 241 2.57 18.32 -5.83
C PHE A 241 4.10 18.24 -5.87
N PHE A 242 4.76 19.13 -6.60
CA PHE A 242 6.22 19.17 -6.65
C PHE A 242 6.85 19.67 -5.34
N ALA A 243 6.20 20.57 -4.60
CA ALA A 243 6.66 20.97 -3.27
C ALA A 243 6.65 19.80 -2.27
N LEU A 244 5.60 18.99 -2.28
CA LEU A 244 5.52 17.74 -1.52
C LEU A 244 6.67 16.78 -1.90
N LEU A 245 6.88 16.54 -3.19
CA LEU A 245 7.95 15.65 -3.64
C LEU A 245 9.35 16.19 -3.31
N ALA A 246 9.56 17.51 -3.40
CA ALA A 246 10.81 18.15 -3.06
C ALA A 246 11.16 17.98 -1.57
N ASP A 247 10.17 18.06 -0.66
CA ASP A 247 10.35 17.77 0.77
C ASP A 247 10.69 16.29 1.02
N LEU A 248 10.33 15.39 0.10
CA LEU A 248 10.78 13.98 0.09
C LEU A 248 12.12 13.78 -0.63
N GLY A 249 12.77 14.85 -1.09
CA GLY A 249 14.02 14.80 -1.84
C GLY A 249 13.86 14.25 -3.26
N ILE A 250 12.71 14.48 -3.90
CA ILE A 250 12.39 14.06 -5.26
C ILE A 250 12.00 15.30 -6.09
N LYS A 251 12.88 15.70 -7.00
CA LYS A 251 12.67 16.84 -7.92
C LYS A 251 12.38 16.38 -9.34
N ASP A 252 12.93 15.24 -9.73
CA ASP A 252 12.89 14.74 -11.10
C ASP A 252 13.00 13.20 -11.17
N HIS A 253 13.08 12.69 -12.41
CA HIS A 253 13.27 11.27 -12.70
C HIS A 253 14.56 10.70 -12.10
N ALA A 254 15.67 11.45 -12.14
CA ALA A 254 16.95 10.98 -11.63
C ALA A 254 16.88 10.72 -10.12
N ASP A 255 16.13 11.55 -9.38
CA ASP A 255 15.88 11.34 -7.95
C ASP A 255 15.07 10.05 -7.70
N LEU A 256 14.03 9.79 -8.50
CA LEU A 256 13.26 8.54 -8.42
C LEU A 256 14.11 7.31 -8.74
N VAL A 257 15.02 7.40 -9.72
CA VAL A 257 15.97 6.32 -10.02
C VAL A 257 16.90 6.06 -8.85
N ARG A 258 17.43 7.10 -8.19
CA ARG A 258 18.24 6.93 -6.97
C ARG A 258 17.45 6.30 -5.84
N ARG A 259 16.21 6.76 -5.61
CA ARG A 259 15.31 6.19 -4.62
C ARG A 259 15.00 4.71 -4.89
N ARG A 260 14.75 4.35 -6.16
CA ARG A 260 14.61 2.96 -6.59
C ARG A 260 15.83 2.13 -6.20
N THR A 261 17.03 2.60 -6.55
CA THR A 261 18.27 1.88 -6.24
C THR A 261 18.43 1.67 -4.74
N MET A 262 18.19 2.70 -3.92
CA MET A 262 18.23 2.58 -2.46
C MET A 262 17.28 1.49 -1.92
N VAL A 263 16.05 1.42 -2.44
CA VAL A 263 15.09 0.38 -2.03
C VAL A 263 15.56 -1.00 -2.45
N LEU A 264 16.05 -1.16 -3.68
CA LEU A 264 16.54 -2.44 -4.20
C LEU A 264 17.76 -2.93 -3.42
N ASP A 265 18.70 -2.05 -3.12
CA ASP A 265 19.92 -2.35 -2.37
C ASP A 265 19.65 -2.76 -0.92
N THR A 266 18.48 -2.39 -0.38
CA THR A 266 18.04 -2.74 0.98
C THR A 266 17.32 -4.10 1.04
N LEU A 267 16.90 -4.66 -0.10
CA LEU A 267 16.14 -5.93 -0.13
C LEU A 267 16.88 -7.11 0.50
N PRO A 268 18.19 -7.31 0.31
CA PRO A 268 18.91 -8.40 0.96
C PRO A 268 18.82 -8.33 2.50
N GLN A 269 18.98 -7.14 3.08
CA GLN A 269 18.89 -6.90 4.52
C GLN A 269 17.46 -7.11 5.02
N LEU A 270 16.45 -6.66 4.27
CA LEU A 270 15.04 -6.91 4.63
C LEU A 270 14.68 -8.39 4.62
N ARG A 271 15.26 -9.18 3.71
CA ARG A 271 15.09 -10.64 3.72
C ARG A 271 15.72 -11.28 4.94
N GLN A 272 16.93 -10.86 5.33
CA GLN A 272 17.57 -11.33 6.56
C GLN A 272 16.71 -10.99 7.78
N LEU A 273 16.18 -9.76 7.83
CA LEU A 273 15.29 -9.33 8.91
C LEU A 273 13.98 -10.14 8.93
N ALA A 274 13.42 -10.45 7.76
CA ALA A 274 12.26 -11.33 7.64
C ALA A 274 12.56 -12.73 8.17
N THR A 275 13.74 -13.30 7.87
CA THR A 275 14.18 -14.58 8.45
C THR A 275 14.23 -14.53 9.97
N VAL A 276 14.83 -13.48 10.55
CA VAL A 276 14.87 -13.28 12.01
C VAL A 276 13.46 -13.23 12.61
N ILE A 277 12.54 -12.49 11.98
CA ILE A 277 11.13 -12.43 12.42
C ILE A 277 10.49 -13.81 12.32
N MET A 278 10.67 -14.53 11.21
CA MET A 278 10.09 -15.86 11.03
C MET A 278 10.61 -16.87 12.06
N ASP A 279 11.91 -16.86 12.34
CA ASP A 279 12.55 -17.75 13.32
C ASP A 279 12.03 -17.50 14.75
N ALA A 280 11.67 -16.26 15.05
CA ALA A 280 11.15 -15.86 16.36
C ALA A 280 9.61 -15.89 16.46
N THR A 281 8.88 -16.21 15.39
CA THR A 281 7.41 -16.25 15.38
C THR A 281 6.93 -17.65 15.81
N PRO A 282 6.33 -17.83 17.00
CA PRO A 282 6.01 -19.15 17.54
C PRO A 282 4.92 -19.89 16.75
N GLU A 283 4.06 -19.17 16.03
CA GLU A 283 3.01 -19.75 15.20
C GLU A 283 3.57 -20.39 13.92
N ILE A 284 4.79 -20.04 13.51
CA ILE A 284 5.40 -20.58 12.30
C ILE A 284 5.89 -22.01 12.55
N GLN A 285 5.32 -22.94 11.78
CA GLN A 285 5.64 -24.36 11.86
C GLN A 285 6.89 -24.65 11.02
N GLN A 286 7.87 -25.33 11.62
CA GLN A 286 9.11 -25.77 10.96
C GLN A 286 8.87 -26.94 10.01
#